data_AF-A0A7X7UJ99-F1
#
_entry.id   AF-A0A7X7UJ99-F1
#
_cell.length_a   1.000
_cell.length_b   1.000
_cell.length_c   1.000
_cell.angle_alpha   90.00
_cell.angle_beta   90.00
_cell.angle_gamma   90.00
#
_symmetry.space_group_name_H-M   'P 1'
#
loop_
_entity.id
_entity.type
_entity.pdbx_description
1 polymer ?
#
loop_
_entity_poly.entity_id
_entity_poly.type
_entity_poly.pdbx_seq_one_letter_code
_entity_poly.pdbx_strand_id
1 'polypeptide(L)' 'MKRTWSIEEKIAIIKEVETQGVVETCRKHGIYATTFYDWKKKYTMGGAEALRPGYSRREQQDIRKLQKENERLKKLLA' A
#
# COMPACT_ATOMS: atom_id res chain seq x y z
N MET A 1 -23.45 0.55 10.33
CA MET A 1 -22.09 0.40 10.92
C MET A 1 -21.10 0.34 9.75
N LYS A 2 -20.10 1.23 9.69
CA LYS A 2 -19.10 1.18 8.59
C LYS A 2 -18.15 0.03 8.86
N ARG A 3 -17.93 -0.85 7.87
CA ARG A 3 -16.95 -1.92 7.95
C ARG A 3 -15.55 -1.31 8.05
N THR A 4 -14.78 -1.76 9.03
CA THR A 4 -13.36 -1.38 9.21
C THR A 4 -12.51 -2.61 9.01
N TRP A 5 -11.35 -2.45 8.37
CA TRP A 5 -10.38 -3.52 8.18
C TRP A 5 -9.14 -3.24 9.03
N SER A 6 -8.73 -4.25 9.78
CA SER A 6 -7.43 -4.30 10.44
C SER A 6 -6.29 -4.33 9.40
N ILE A 7 -5.07 -4.09 9.86
CA ILE A 7 -3.88 -4.12 8.99
C ILE A 7 -3.68 -5.54 8.44
N GLU A 8 -3.86 -6.55 9.27
CA GLU A 8 -3.72 -7.96 8.91
C GLU A 8 -4.73 -8.36 7.84
N GLU A 9 -5.99 -7.96 7.98
CA GLU A 9 -7.01 -8.18 6.95
C GLU A 9 -6.64 -7.51 5.64
N LYS A 10 -6.17 -6.25 5.67
CA LYS A 10 -5.73 -5.56 4.44
C LYS A 10 -4.58 -6.30 3.76
N ILE A 11 -3.62 -6.81 4.52
CA ILE A 11 -2.48 -7.57 3.98
C ILE A 11 -2.94 -8.89 3.39
N ALA A 12 -3.83 -9.61 4.08
CA ALA A 12 -4.39 -10.86 3.58
C ALA A 12 -5.11 -10.63 2.23
N ILE A 13 -5.91 -9.58 2.12
CA ILE A 13 -6.63 -9.20 0.90
C ILE A 13 -5.66 -8.80 -0.22
N ILE A 14 -4.58 -8.06 0.09
CA ILE A 14 -3.55 -7.70 -0.90
C ILE A 14 -2.88 -8.95 -1.48
N LYS A 15 -2.58 -9.95 -0.65
CA LYS A 15 -1.96 -11.21 -1.06
C LYS A 15 -2.94 -12.11 -1.83
N GLU A 16 -4.20 -12.16 -1.41
CA GLU A 16 -5.25 -12.97 -2.06
C GLU A 16 -5.49 -12.55 -3.52
N VAL A 17 -5.28 -11.27 -3.85
CA VAL A 17 -5.37 -10.79 -5.23
C VAL A 17 -4.33 -11.43 -6.16
N GLU A 18 -3.18 -11.87 -5.65
CA GLU A 18 -2.17 -12.53 -6.49
C GLU A 18 -2.64 -13.90 -6.99
N THR A 19 -3.59 -14.54 -6.30
CA THR A 19 -4.12 -15.84 -6.67
C THR A 19 -5.50 -15.76 -7.34
N GLN A 20 -6.39 -14.88 -6.86
CA GLN A 20 -7.78 -14.80 -7.34
C GLN A 20 -8.04 -13.62 -8.30
N GLY A 21 -7.11 -12.67 -8.38
CA GLY A 21 -7.29 -11.46 -9.17
C GLY A 21 -8.13 -10.38 -8.49
N VAL A 22 -7.95 -9.14 -8.93
CA VAL A 22 -8.49 -7.94 -8.25
C VAL A 22 -10.02 -7.96 -8.15
N VAL A 23 -10.71 -8.31 -9.24
CA VAL A 23 -12.17 -8.19 -9.34
C VAL A 23 -12.87 -9.17 -8.42
N GLU A 24 -12.42 -10.42 -8.39
CA GLU A 24 -13.03 -11.49 -7.58
C GLU A 24 -12.80 -11.23 -6.10
N THR A 25 -11.57 -10.91 -5.69
CA THR A 25 -11.25 -10.58 -4.30
C THR A 25 -11.99 -9.34 -3.82
N CYS A 26 -12.09 -8.28 -4.63
CA CYS A 26 -12.86 -7.08 -4.28
C CYS A 26 -14.35 -7.40 -4.06
N ARG A 27 -14.95 -8.22 -4.94
CA ARG A 27 -16.34 -8.65 -4.80
C ARG A 27 -16.56 -9.50 -3.54
N LYS A 28 -15.66 -10.44 -3.27
CA LYS A 28 -15.71 -11.33 -2.09
C LYS A 28 -15.67 -10.55 -0.77
N HIS A 29 -14.80 -9.54 -0.68
CA HIS A 29 -14.62 -8.76 0.54
C HIS A 29 -15.51 -7.52 0.62
N GLY A 30 -16.28 -7.22 -0.42
CA GLY A 30 -17.13 -6.03 -0.50
C GLY A 30 -16.34 -4.72 -0.53
N ILE A 31 -15.20 -4.72 -1.22
CA ILE A 31 -14.27 -3.59 -1.30
C ILE A 31 -14.29 -3.02 -2.71
N TYR A 32 -14.26 -1.69 -2.82
CA TYR A 32 -14.09 -1.04 -4.10
C TYR A 32 -12.64 -1.19 -4.60
N ALA A 33 -12.48 -1.43 -5.90
CA ALA A 33 -11.15 -1.55 -6.51
C ALA A 33 -10.23 -0.34 -6.20
N THR A 34 -10.79 0.87 -6.11
CA THR A 34 -10.06 2.08 -5.72
C THR A 34 -9.42 1.96 -4.34
N THR A 35 -10.18 1.46 -3.36
CA THR A 35 -9.68 1.22 -1.99
C THR A 35 -8.59 0.17 -1.98
N PHE A 36 -8.75 -0.91 -2.76
CA PHE A 36 -7.72 -1.92 -2.92
C PHE A 36 -6.42 -1.34 -3.48
N TYR A 37 -6.49 -0.56 -4.58
CA TYR A 37 -5.31 0.03 -5.19
C TYR A 37 -4.60 1.04 -4.27
N ASP A 38 -5.36 1.80 -3.47
CA ASP A 38 -4.79 2.67 -2.45
C ASP A 38 -4.01 1.89 -1.38
N TRP A 39 -4.55 0.76 -0.91
CA TRP A 39 -3.85 -0.11 0.02
C TRP A 39 -2.64 -0.77 -0.61
N LYS A 40 -2.76 -1.31 -1.83
CA LYS A 40 -1.65 -1.91 -2.57
C LYS A 40 -0.52 -0.91 -2.74
N LYS A 41 -0.82 0.33 -3.15
CA LYS A 41 0.18 1.40 -3.30
C LYS A 41 0.90 1.69 -1.99
N LYS A 42 0.15 1.88 -0.90
CA LYS A 42 0.73 2.12 0.44
C LYS A 42 1.63 0.95 0.87
N TYR A 43 1.15 -0.28 0.70
CA TYR A 43 1.90 -1.49 1.03
C TYR A 43 3.19 -1.62 0.21
N THR A 44 3.17 -1.32 -1.09
CA THR A 44 4.39 -1.33 -1.92
C THR A 44 5.41 -0.25 -1.54
N MET A 45 4.95 0.86 -0.96
CA MET A 45 5.83 1.98 -0.58
C MET A 45 6.47 1.83 0.81
N GLY A 46 5.75 1.24 1.77
CA GLY A 46 6.20 1.20 3.17
C GLY A 46 5.72 -0.02 3.95
N GLY A 47 5.35 -1.10 3.25
CA GLY A 47 4.93 -2.36 3.85
C GLY A 47 3.66 -2.24 4.71
N ALA A 48 3.57 -3.09 5.72
CA ALA A 48 2.44 -3.15 6.65
C ALA A 48 2.20 -1.81 7.39
N GLU A 49 3.29 -1.12 7.75
CA GLU A 49 3.24 0.11 8.54
C GLU A 49 2.53 1.24 7.80
N ALA A 50 2.66 1.28 6.47
CA ALA A 50 1.99 2.28 5.63
C ALA A 50 0.46 2.08 5.54
N LEU A 51 -0.07 0.94 6.00
CA LEU A 51 -1.52 0.68 6.05
C LEU A 51 -2.16 1.16 7.36
N ARG A 52 -1.36 1.63 8.33
CA ARG A 52 -1.85 2.15 9.60
C ARG A 52 -2.67 3.43 9.42
N PRO A 53 -3.77 3.59 10.17
CA PRO A 53 -4.46 4.87 10.27
C PRO A 53 -3.49 5.93 10.77
N GLY A 54 -3.44 7.09 10.12
CA GLY A 54 -2.57 8.18 10.55
C GLY A 54 -1.11 8.09 10.08
N TYR A 55 -0.76 7.12 9.21
CA TYR A 55 0.52 7.14 8.50
C TYR A 55 0.70 8.52 7.82
N SER A 56 1.60 9.31 8.37
CA SER A 56 1.57 10.76 8.23
C SER A 56 1.93 11.19 6.81
N ARG A 57 1.33 12.30 6.33
CA ARG A 57 1.79 12.98 5.09
C ARG A 57 3.30 13.26 5.14
N ARG A 58 3.84 13.50 6.34
CA ARG A 58 5.26 13.80 6.56
C ARG A 58 6.13 12.58 6.26
N GLU A 59 5.77 11.42 6.79
CA GLU A 59 6.46 10.14 6.51
C GLU A 59 6.43 9.82 5.00
N GLN A 60 5.29 10.07 4.34
CA GLN A 60 5.20 9.92 2.87
C GLN A 60 6.10 10.89 2.10
N GLN A 61 6.26 12.13 2.57
CA GLN A 61 7.13 13.13 1.96
C GLN A 61 8.60 12.78 2.12
N ASP A 62 8.99 12.33 3.31
CA ASP A 62 10.36 11.99 3.64
C ASP A 62 10.82 10.76 2.86
N ILE A 63 9.96 9.75 2.69
CA ILE A 63 10.23 8.59 1.82
C ILE A 63 10.47 9.03 0.38
N ARG A 64 9.63 9.92 -0.17
CA ARG A 64 9.81 10.41 -1.55
C ARG A 64 11.13 11.16 -1.72
N LYS A 65 11.53 11.97 -0.73
CA LYS A 65 12.83 12.66 -0.75
C LYS A 65 13.99 11.67 -0.72
N LEU A 66 13.95 10.70 0.19
CA LEU A 66 14.98 9.67 0.34
C LEU A 66 15.10 8.77 -0.90
N GLN A 67 13.99 8.45 -1.55
CA GLN A 67 13.98 7.72 -2.82
C GLN A 67 14.65 8.51 -3.94
N LYS A 68 14.31 9.81 -4.08
CA LYS A 68 14.92 10.69 -5.08
C LYS A 68 16.42 10.87 -4.85
N GLU A 69 16.84 10.99 -3.58
CA GLU A 69 18.25 11.11 -3.24
C GLU A 69 19.00 9.80 -3.52
N ASN A 70 18.41 8.64 -3.19
CA ASN A 70 18.98 7.33 -3.56
C ASN A 70 19.17 7.18 -5.07
N GLU A 71 18.18 7.60 -5.87
CA GLU A 71 18.27 7.54 -7.32
C GLU A 71 19.41 8.44 -7.84
N ARG A 72 19.55 9.64 -7.26
CA ARG A 72 20.64 10.56 -7.58
C ARG A 72 22.01 9.97 -7.22
N LEU A 73 22.15 9.42 -6.02
CA LEU A 73 23.39 8.79 -5.57
C LEU A 73 23.76 7.57 -6.44
N LYS A 74 22.80 6.72 -6.79
CA LYS A 74 23.03 5.59 -7.71
C LYS A 74 23.51 6.04 -9.08
N LYS A 75 23.01 7.16 -9.61
CA LYS A 75 23.47 7.75 -10.87
C LYS A 75 24.89 8.31 -10.81
N LEU A 76 25.37 8.69 -9.62
CA LEU A 76 26.73 9.22 -9.42
C LEU A 76 27.78 8.12 -9.19
N LEU A 77 27.35 6.93 -8.76
CA LEU A 77 28.18 5.75 -8.61
C LEU A 77 28.22 4.87 -9.89
N ALA A 78 27.47 5.24 -10.92
CA ALA A 78 27.40 4.56 -12.21
C ALA A 78 28.42 5.11 -13.21
#